data_AF-A0A4Q4CRX1-F1
#
_entry.id   AF-A0A4Q4CRX1-F1
#
_cell.length_a   1.000
_cell.length_b   1.000
_cell.length_c   1.000
_cell.angle_alpha   90.00
_cell.angle_beta   90.00
_cell.angle_gamma   90.00
#
_symmetry.space_group_name_H-M   'P 1'
#
loop_
_entity.id
_entity.type
_entity.pdbx_description
1 polymer ?
#
loop_
_entity_poly.entity_id
_entity_poly.type
_entity_poly.pdbx_seq_one_letter_code
_entity_poly.pdbx_strand_id
1 'polypeptide(L)' 'APWTGMVNVLGGTVDDLDAALVDVLTAVPEAKVHLYGKAVKPGRKVGHVTVTGTQLDATLDAARRAVALLEGAPHE' A
#
# COMPACT_ATOMS: atom_id res chain seq x y z
N ALA A 1 -4.51 11.34 14.46
CA ALA A 1 -4.55 12.41 13.45
C ALA A 1 -5.97 12.49 12.87
N PRO A 2 -6.44 13.64 12.33
CA PRO A 2 -7.84 13.80 11.90
C PRO A 2 -8.20 13.05 10.62
N TRP A 3 -7.22 12.72 9.77
CA TRP A 3 -7.45 12.03 8.49
C TRP A 3 -6.87 10.63 8.48
N THR A 4 -7.58 9.72 7.81
CA THR A 4 -7.16 8.35 7.54
C THR A 4 -7.39 8.05 6.06
N GLY A 5 -6.33 7.73 5.34
CA GLY A 5 -6.38 7.24 3.96
C GLY A 5 -6.22 5.74 3.95
N MET A 6 -7.08 5.05 3.21
CA MET A 6 -7.00 3.60 3.02
C MET A 6 -7.11 3.28 1.54
N VAL A 7 -6.19 2.45 1.04
CA VAL A 7 -6.14 2.04 -0.35
C VAL A 7 -6.03 0.52 -0.40
N ASN A 8 -6.84 -0.12 -1.23
CA ASN A 8 -6.76 -1.56 -1.45
C ASN A 8 -5.48 -1.88 -2.22
N VAL A 9 -4.87 -3.03 -1.92
CA VAL A 9 -3.80 -3.62 -2.73
C VAL A 9 -4.43 -4.68 -3.62
N LEU A 10 -4.30 -4.51 -4.94
CA LEU A 10 -4.65 -5.49 -5.95
C LEU A 10 -3.41 -6.30 -6.33
N GLY A 11 -3.59 -7.52 -6.83
CA GLY A 11 -2.47 -8.29 -7.35
C GLY A 11 -1.93 -7.62 -8.61
N GLY A 12 -0.64 -7.26 -8.58
CA GLY A 12 0.10 -6.66 -9.68
C GLY A 12 1.28 -7.53 -10.11
N THR A 13 2.44 -6.93 -10.37
CA THR A 13 3.64 -7.63 -10.83
C THR A 13 4.58 -8.09 -9.71
N VAL A 14 4.32 -7.69 -8.47
CA VAL A 14 5.08 -8.11 -7.29
C VAL A 14 4.44 -9.35 -6.69
N ASP A 15 5.11 -10.50 -6.81
CA ASP A 15 4.61 -11.78 -6.30
C ASP A 15 4.91 -11.99 -4.81
N ASP A 16 6.08 -11.54 -4.34
CA ASP A 16 6.48 -11.61 -2.92
C ASP A 16 6.16 -10.30 -2.20
N LEU A 17 4.90 -10.21 -1.74
CA LEU A 17 4.39 -9.04 -1.04
C LEU A 17 5.01 -8.85 0.35
N ASP A 18 5.48 -9.93 0.98
CA ASP A 18 6.11 -9.87 2.31
C ASP A 18 7.51 -9.26 2.19
N ALA A 19 8.29 -9.63 1.16
CA ALA A 19 9.58 -9.00 0.88
C ALA A 19 9.43 -7.51 0.53
N ALA A 20 8.40 -7.15 -0.24
CA ALA A 20 8.11 -5.76 -0.63
C ALA A 20 7.74 -4.85 0.56
N LEU A 21 7.40 -5.40 1.74
CA LEU A 21 7.17 -4.60 2.93
C LEU A 21 8.40 -3.78 3.34
N VAL A 22 9.62 -4.24 3.03
CA VAL A 22 10.84 -3.48 3.31
C VAL A 22 10.85 -2.16 2.54
N ASP A 23 10.53 -2.19 1.24
CA ASP A 23 10.47 -1.00 0.40
C ASP A 23 9.34 -0.08 0.85
N VAL A 24 8.17 -0.64 1.17
CA VAL A 24 7.02 0.13 1.68
C VAL A 24 7.37 0.86 2.96
N LEU A 25 7.94 0.17 3.95
CA LEU A 25 8.25 0.76 5.25
C LEU A 25 9.48 1.69 5.20
N THR A 26 10.33 1.54 4.19
CA THR A 26 11.42 2.50 3.92
C THR A 26 10.86 3.79 3.31
N ALA A 27 9.93 3.70 2.36
CA ALA A 27 9.37 4.85 1.67
C ALA A 27 8.24 5.56 2.45
N VAL A 28 7.41 4.80 3.17
CA VAL A 28 6.23 5.27 3.93
C VAL A 28 6.21 4.58 5.31
N PRO A 29 7.07 5.00 6.26
CA PRO A 29 7.21 4.35 7.56
C PRO A 29 5.93 4.31 8.41
N GLU A 30 5.00 5.24 8.17
CA GLU A 30 3.71 5.33 8.84
C GLU A 30 2.65 4.35 8.30
N ALA A 31 2.92 3.69 7.17
CA ALA A 31 1.99 2.76 6.54
C ALA A 31 1.66 1.57 7.46
N LYS A 32 0.36 1.26 7.55
CA LYS A 32 -0.16 0.03 8.16
C LYS A 32 -0.64 -0.89 7.04
N VAL A 33 0.17 -1.89 6.73
CA VAL A 33 -0.12 -2.87 5.69
C VAL A 33 -0.83 -4.08 6.30
N HIS A 34 -1.91 -4.53 5.66
CA HIS A 34 -2.60 -5.76 5.99
C HIS A 34 -2.73 -6.62 4.73
N LEU A 35 -1.94 -7.69 4.66
CA LEU A 35 -1.96 -8.68 3.59
C LEU A 35 -2.84 -9.87 3.99
N TYR A 36 -3.60 -10.41 3.04
CA TYR A 36 -4.57 -11.48 3.30
C TYR A 36 -4.01 -12.89 3.12
N GLY A 37 -2.72 -13.04 2.81
CA GLY A 37 -2.10 -14.34 2.48
C GLY A 37 -2.69 -14.99 1.21
N LYS A 38 -3.33 -14.20 0.33
CA LYS A 38 -3.89 -14.68 -0.93
C LYS A 38 -2.81 -14.64 -2.00
N ALA A 39 -2.75 -15.68 -2.83
CA ALA A 39 -1.92 -15.65 -4.04
C ALA A 39 -2.21 -14.42 -4.90
N VAL A 40 -1.13 -13.78 -5.37
CA VAL A 40 -1.13 -12.63 -6.27
C VAL A 40 -1.70 -13.05 -7.62
N LYS A 41 -2.75 -12.35 -8.05
CA LYS A 41 -3.38 -12.51 -9.37
C LYS A 41 -3.84 -11.13 -9.84
N PRO A 42 -3.66 -10.79 -11.13
CA PRO A 42 -4.10 -9.50 -11.68
C PRO A 42 -5.52 -9.13 -11.25
N GLY A 43 -5.67 -7.95 -10.62
CA GLY A 43 -6.96 -7.40 -10.18
C GLY A 43 -7.58 -8.05 -8.92
N ARG A 44 -6.96 -9.08 -8.35
CA ARG A 44 -7.44 -9.69 -7.10
C ARG A 44 -7.07 -8.82 -5.91
N LYS A 45 -8.03 -8.48 -5.05
CA LYS A 45 -7.73 -7.82 -3.78
C LYS A 45 -6.95 -8.74 -2.83
N VAL A 46 -5.67 -8.42 -2.61
CA VAL A 46 -4.71 -9.19 -1.79
C VAL A 46 -4.42 -8.54 -0.44
N GLY A 47 -4.80 -7.28 -0.24
CA GLY A 47 -4.63 -6.59 1.04
C GLY A 47 -5.15 -5.16 1.02
N HIS A 48 -4.67 -4.36 1.97
CA HIS A 48 -4.82 -2.91 1.97
C HIS A 48 -3.70 -2.22 2.75
N VAL A 49 -3.49 -0.94 2.45
CA VAL A 49 -2.64 -0.03 3.23
C VAL A 49 -3.51 1.05 3.86
N THR A 50 -3.24 1.35 5.12
CA THR A 50 -3.84 2.48 5.84
C THR A 50 -2.74 3.44 6.30
N VAL A 51 -2.95 4.74 6.12
CA VAL A 51 -2.08 5.82 6.62
C VAL A 51 -2.95 6.83 7.37
N THR A 52 -2.44 7.41 8.46
CA THR A 52 -3.13 8.46 9.21
C THR A 52 -2.29 9.72 9.30
N GLY A 53 -2.87 10.90 9.08
CA GLY A 53 -2.13 12.16 9.04
C GLY A 53 -2.99 13.40 9.29
N THR A 54 -2.36 14.57 9.27
CA THR A 54 -3.00 15.87 9.55
C THR A 54 -3.40 16.63 8.28
N GLN A 55 -2.93 16.19 7.12
CA GLN A 55 -3.25 16.77 5.81
C GLN A 55 -3.88 15.68 4.93
N LEU A 56 -5.11 15.90 4.46
CA LEU A 56 -5.88 14.90 3.73
C LEU A 56 -5.14 14.39 2.49
N ASP A 57 -4.71 15.31 1.62
CA ASP A 57 -4.08 14.95 0.34
C ASP A 57 -2.77 14.19 0.55
N ALA A 58 -1.90 14.68 1.43
CA ALA A 58 -0.65 14.00 1.77
C ALA A 58 -0.89 12.62 2.41
N THR A 59 -1.95 12.45 3.20
CA THR A 59 -2.31 11.16 3.82
C THR A 59 -2.75 10.15 2.76
N LEU A 60 -3.59 10.57 1.81
CA LEU A 60 -4.08 9.69 0.75
C LEU A 60 -2.97 9.36 -0.25
N ASP A 61 -2.16 10.34 -0.60
CA ASP A 61 -0.98 10.21 -1.47
C ASP A 61 0.05 9.23 -0.89
N ALA A 62 0.35 9.32 0.41
CA ALA A 62 1.21 8.35 1.10
C ALA A 62 0.65 6.91 1.05
N ALA A 63 -0.66 6.74 1.26
CA ALA A 63 -1.29 5.42 1.16
C ALA A 63 -1.23 4.86 -0.26
N ARG A 64 -1.41 5.69 -1.30
CA ARG A 64 -1.27 5.29 -2.71
C ARG A 64 0.17 4.93 -3.06
N ARG A 65 1.17 5.69 -2.60
CA ARG A 65 2.59 5.36 -2.81
C ARG A 65 2.95 3.98 -2.27
N ALA A 66 2.49 3.69 -1.06
CA ALA A 66 2.69 2.38 -0.45
C ALA A 66 2.03 1.25 -1.25
N VAL A 67 0.81 1.47 -1.77
CA VAL A 67 0.14 0.48 -2.64
C VAL A 67 0.89 0.29 -3.95
N ALA A 68 1.36 1.36 -4.60
CA ALA A 68 2.08 1.28 -5.86
C ALA A 68 3.34 0.39 -5.75
N LEU A 69 4.07 0.48 -4.63
CA LEU A 69 5.21 -0.40 -4.34
C LEU A 69 4.79 -1.88 -4.22
N LEU A 70 3.65 -2.17 -3.60
CA LEU A 70 3.11 -3.53 -3.47
C LEU A 70 2.52 -4.07 -4.78
N GLU A 71 2.04 -3.20 -5.67
CA GLU A 71 1.49 -3.59 -6.96
C GLU A 71 2.57 -3.68 -8.06
N GLY A 72 3.74 -3.08 -7.83
CA GLY A 72 4.77 -2.88 -8.87
C GLY A 72 4.33 -1.88 -9.95
N ALA A 73 3.42 -0.98 -9.59
CA ALA A 73 2.88 0.05 -10.48
C ALA A 73 3.62 1.38 -10.27
N PRO A 74 3.74 2.23 -11.29
CA PRO A 74 4.18 3.60 -11.09
C PRO A 74 3.20 4.34 -10.18
N HIS A 75 3.73 5.19 -9.32
CA HIS A 75 2.95 6.16 -8.56
C HIS A 75 3.09 7.54 -9.21
N GLU A 76 2.04 8.02 -9.86
CA GLU A 76 1.95 9.39 -10.41
C GLU A 76 1.38 10.37 -9.39
#